data_AF-A0AAJ0TQX0-F1
#
_entry.id   AF-A0AAJ0TQX0-F1
#
_cell.length_a   1.000
_cell.length_b   1.000
_cell.length_c   1.000
_cell.angle_alpha   90.00
_cell.angle_beta   90.00
_cell.angle_gamma   90.00
#
_symmetry.space_group_name_H-M   'P 1'
#
loop_
_entity.id
_entity.type
_entity.pdbx_description
1 polymer ?
#
loop_
_entity_poly.entity_id
_entity_poly.type
_entity_poly.pdbx_seq_one_letter_code
_entity_poly.pdbx_strand_id
1 'polypeptide(L)'
;MAIRAYDEAKVKRVIEALIAYPDGLWLRKLAQEAKVPTTTLHRYLEGFLAPFVENVGVRNDAGHFFGVRVVRLRPGALKRLREGTPLAQLLKTSEIVDGVDS
;
A
#
# COMPACT_ATOMS: atom_id res chain seq x y z
N MET A 1 -14.30 5.72 14.69
CA MET A 1 -14.37 7.15 14.29
C MET A 1 -12.97 7.53 13.83
N ALA A 2 -12.63 7.77 12.58
CA ALA A 2 -13.41 8.05 11.38
C ALA A 2 -12.71 7.47 10.15
N ILE A 3 -13.50 6.86 9.26
CA ILE A 3 -13.22 6.76 7.83
C ILE A 3 -13.29 8.21 7.27
N ARG A 4 -12.36 9.07 7.70
CA ARG A 4 -12.21 10.43 7.21
C ARG A 4 -11.28 10.38 6.00
N ALA A 5 -11.91 10.04 4.88
CA ALA A 5 -11.51 10.33 3.49
C ALA A 5 -10.12 9.85 3.06
N TYR A 6 -9.87 8.55 3.12
CA TYR A 6 -8.99 7.97 2.10
C TYR A 6 -9.73 8.09 0.76
N ASP A 7 -9.09 8.76 -0.20
CA ASP A 7 -9.61 8.86 -1.55
C ASP A 7 -9.49 7.47 -2.19
N GLU A 8 -10.59 6.72 -2.18
CA GLU A 8 -10.66 5.35 -2.67
C GLU A 8 -10.18 5.23 -4.12
N ALA A 9 -10.43 6.26 -4.94
CA ALA A 9 -9.96 6.30 -6.31
C ALA A 9 -8.43 6.41 -6.40
N LYS A 10 -7.76 7.10 -5.47
CA LYS A 10 -6.28 7.11 -5.38
C LYS A 10 -5.75 5.77 -4.91
N VAL A 11 -6.36 5.19 -3.88
CA VAL A 11 -5.96 3.87 -3.36
C VAL A 11 -6.08 2.81 -4.45
N LYS A 12 -7.20 2.78 -5.18
CA LYS A 12 -7.44 1.85 -6.29
C LYS A 12 -6.34 1.97 -7.34
N ARG A 13 -5.98 3.19 -7.75
CA ARG A 13 -4.88 3.42 -8.72
C ARG A 13 -3.52 2.92 -8.23
N VAL A 14 -3.22 3.09 -6.94
CA VAL A 14 -1.98 2.56 -6.34
C VAL A 14 -1.96 1.04 -6.39
N ILE A 15 -3.07 0.39 -6.03
CA ILE A 15 -3.20 -1.07 -6.08
C ILE A 15 -3.09 -1.59 -7.52
N GLU A 16 -3.79 -0.97 -8.47
CA GLU A 16 -3.73 -1.33 -9.88
C GLU A 16 -2.30 -1.23 -10.43
N ALA A 17 -1.57 -0.17 -10.09
CA ALA A 17 -0.16 -0.05 -10.44
C ALA A 17 0.65 -1.21 -9.82
N LEU A 18 0.47 -1.51 -8.53
CA LEU A 18 1.20 -2.62 -7.90
C LEU A 18 0.83 -4.01 -8.45
N ILE A 19 -0.39 -4.22 -8.95
CA ILE A 19 -0.79 -5.47 -9.63
C ILE A 19 -0.07 -5.60 -10.98
N ALA A 20 0.06 -4.49 -11.71
CA ALA A 20 0.74 -4.45 -13.01
C ALA A 20 2.25 -4.68 -12.88
N TYR A 21 2.85 -4.32 -11.74
CA TYR A 21 4.28 -4.46 -11.45
C TYR A 21 4.50 -5.35 -10.21
N PRO A 22 4.33 -6.68 -10.32
CA PRO A 22 4.35 -7.60 -9.18
C PRO A 22 5.70 -7.67 -8.45
N ASP A 23 6.81 -7.41 -9.16
CA ASP A 23 8.15 -7.36 -8.56
C ASP A 23 8.37 -6.08 -7.73
N GLY A 24 7.47 -5.11 -7.87
CA GLY A 24 7.49 -3.85 -7.18
C GLY A 24 7.93 -2.66 -8.03
N LEU A 25 7.65 -1.48 -7.51
CA LEU A 25 8.06 -0.21 -8.09
C LEU A 25 8.79 0.63 -7.07
N TRP A 26 9.74 1.42 -7.58
CA TRP A 26 10.30 2.51 -6.79
C TRP A 26 9.19 3.49 -6.42
N LEU A 27 9.21 4.00 -5.19
CA LEU A 27 8.14 4.87 -4.67
C LEU A 27 7.85 6.06 -5.60
N ARG A 28 8.89 6.70 -6.15
CA ARG A 28 8.72 7.82 -7.11
C ARG A 28 8.04 7.38 -8.41
N LYS A 29 8.40 6.20 -8.93
CA LYS A 29 7.78 5.64 -10.12
C LYS A 29 6.34 5.21 -9.84
N LEU A 30 6.08 4.59 -8.69
CA LEU A 30 4.73 4.26 -8.24
C LEU A 30 3.84 5.50 -8.11
N ALA A 31 4.36 6.61 -7.59
CA ALA A 31 3.65 7.88 -7.52
C ALA A 31 3.27 8.40 -8.91
N GLN A 32 4.17 8.28 -9.89
CA GLN A 32 3.91 8.65 -11.29
C GLN A 32 2.85 7.75 -11.94
N GLU A 33 3.01 6.43 -11.84
CA GLU A 33 2.07 5.45 -12.40
C GLU A 33 0.66 5.59 -11.81
N ALA A 34 0.57 5.70 -10.49
CA ALA A 34 -0.71 5.87 -9.81
C ALA A 34 -1.30 7.28 -9.97
N LYS A 35 -0.51 8.25 -10.47
CA LYS A 35 -0.84 9.69 -10.49
C LYS A 35 -1.26 10.20 -9.11
N VAL A 36 -0.48 9.86 -8.09
CA VAL A 36 -0.71 10.22 -6.68
C VAL A 36 0.53 10.93 -6.15
N PRO A 37 0.40 12.06 -5.44
CA PRO A 37 1.55 12.75 -4.84
C PRO A 37 2.33 11.81 -3.90
N THR A 38 3.66 11.88 -3.94
CA THR A 38 4.55 11.03 -3.13
C THR A 38 4.21 11.08 -1.64
N THR A 39 3.88 12.26 -1.10
CA THR A 39 3.46 12.44 0.30
C THR A 39 2.17 11.71 0.63
N THR A 40 1.20 11.70 -0.29
CA THR A 40 -0.06 10.95 -0.14
C THR A 40 0.21 9.45 -0.21
N LEU A 41 1.09 9.03 -1.11
CA LEU A 41 1.49 7.64 -1.25
C LEU A 41 2.20 7.14 0.01
N HIS A 42 3.12 7.91 0.59
CA HIS A 42 3.73 7.62 1.90
C HIS A 42 2.67 7.34 2.96
N ARG A 43 1.71 8.27 3.13
CA ARG A 43 0.64 8.13 4.11
C ARG A 43 -0.19 6.87 3.89
N TYR A 44 -0.47 6.50 2.64
CA TYR A 44 -1.22 5.27 2.35
C TYR A 44 -0.40 4.03 2.67
N LEU A 45 0.89 4.00 2.32
CA LEU A 45 1.77 2.86 2.55
C LEU A 45 2.09 2.61 4.03
N GLU A 46 2.12 3.66 4.84
CA GLU A 46 2.41 3.57 6.27
C GLU A 46 1.14 3.38 7.13
N GLY A 47 -0.03 3.69 6.59
CA GLY A 47 -1.30 3.39 7.22
C GLY A 47 -2.04 2.29 6.47
N PHE A 48 -3.04 2.70 5.70
CA PHE A 48 -4.05 1.83 5.10
C PHE A 48 -3.54 0.62 4.28
N LEU A 49 -2.46 0.81 3.53
CA LEU A 49 -1.90 -0.23 2.66
C LEU A 49 -0.83 -1.08 3.35
N ALA A 50 -0.37 -0.69 4.54
CA ALA A 50 0.72 -1.38 5.25
C ALA A 50 0.52 -2.90 5.39
N PRO A 51 -0.70 -3.44 5.65
CA PRO A 51 -0.92 -4.88 5.75
C PRO A 51 -0.77 -5.63 4.42
N PHE A 52 -0.89 -4.94 3.29
CA PHE A 52 -0.95 -5.56 1.95
C PHE A 52 0.33 -5.39 1.15
N VAL A 53 1.21 -4.48 1.56
CA VAL A 53 2.42 -4.14 0.82
C VAL A 53 3.66 -4.51 1.60
N GLU A 54 4.72 -4.80 0.85
CA GLU A 54 6.08 -4.79 1.34
C GLU A 54 6.73 -3.48 0.88
N ASN A 55 7.35 -2.80 1.82
CA ASN A 55 8.04 -1.53 1.60
C ASN A 55 9.49 -1.69 2.04
N VAL A 56 10.36 -1.97 1.07
CA VAL A 56 11.78 -2.26 1.28
C VAL A 56 12.59 -1.05 0.86
N GLY A 57 13.46 -0.59 1.74
CA GLY A 57 14.31 0.56 1.47
C GLY A 57 15.31 0.76 2.59
N VAL A 58 16.27 1.63 2.34
CA VAL A 58 17.28 1.99 3.34
C VAL A 58 16.60 2.81 4.44
N ARG A 59 16.88 2.47 5.69
CA ARG A 59 16.41 3.22 6.87
C ARG A 59 17.61 3.84 7.56
N ASN A 60 17.42 5.03 8.13
CA ASN A 60 18.41 5.66 9.01
C ASN A 60 18.36 5.05 10.42
N ASP A 61 19.25 5.50 11.30
CA ASP A 61 19.33 5.03 12.70
C ASP A 61 18.05 5.30 13.51
N ALA A 62 17.25 6.28 13.08
CA ALA A 62 15.93 6.58 13.65
C ALA A 62 14.79 5.70 13.06
N GLY A 63 15.10 4.77 12.17
CA GLY A 63 14.13 3.87 11.53
C GLY A 63 13.33 4.49 10.38
N HIS A 64 13.57 5.75 10.02
CA HIS A 64 12.94 6.44 8.90
C HIS A 64 13.57 6.05 7.57
N PHE A 65 12.74 5.87 6.54
CA PHE A 65 13.25 5.57 5.22
C PHE A 65 14.01 6.76 4.62
N PHE A 66 15.18 6.49 4.05
CA PHE A 66 16.02 7.44 3.34
C PHE A 66 16.45 6.85 2.00
N GLY A 67 16.47 7.67 0.94
CA GLY A 67 16.88 7.23 -0.39
C GLY A 67 15.85 6.36 -1.12
N VAL A 68 16.30 5.27 -1.74
CA VAL A 68 15.47 4.42 -2.61
C VAL A 68 14.55 3.52 -1.77
N ARG A 69 13.26 3.51 -2.12
CA ARG A 69 12.23 2.62 -1.56
C ARG A 69 11.54 1.87 -2.69
N VAL A 70 11.49 0.55 -2.58
CA VAL A 70 10.74 -0.35 -3.44
C VAL A 70 9.49 -0.79 -2.71
N VAL A 71 8.36 -0.72 -3.41
CA VAL A 71 7.05 -1.06 -2.89
C VAL A 71 6.44 -2.13 -3.79
N ARG A 72 6.00 -3.24 -3.20
CA ARG A 72 5.30 -4.32 -3.91
C ARG A 72 4.14 -4.84 -3.08
N LEU A 73 3.18 -5.50 -3.73
CA LEU A 73 2.15 -6.25 -3.00
C LEU A 73 2.78 -7.49 -2.36
N ARG A 74 2.36 -7.80 -1.14
CA ARG A 74 2.65 -9.09 -0.52
C ARG A 74 2.09 -10.21 -1.39
N PRO A 75 2.77 -11.37 -1.52
CA PRO A 75 2.30 -12.47 -2.36
C PRO A 75 0.85 -12.90 -2.05
N GLY A 76 0.47 -12.95 -0.77
CA GLY A 76 -0.89 -13.29 -0.35
C GLY A 76 -1.95 -12.26 -0.78
N ALA A 77 -1.62 -10.96 -0.73
CA ALA A 77 -2.51 -9.90 -1.18
C ALA A 77 -2.67 -9.91 -2.70
N LEU A 78 -1.55 -10.07 -3.43
CA LEU A 78 -1.56 -10.16 -4.90
C LEU A 78 -2.39 -11.36 -5.39
N LYS A 79 -2.23 -12.53 -4.77
CA LYS A 79 -3.00 -13.74 -5.11
C LYS A 79 -4.51 -13.49 -4.97
N ARG A 80 -4.95 -12.98 -3.82
CA ARG A 80 -6.38 -12.71 -3.56
C ARG A 80 -6.97 -11.68 -4.53
N LEU A 81 -6.21 -10.63 -4.85
CA LEU A 81 -6.63 -9.61 -5.84
C LEU A 81 -6.78 -10.21 -7.25
N ARG A 82 -5.87 -11.09 -7.67
CA ARG A 82 -5.94 -11.77 -8.98
C ARG A 82 -7.08 -12.78 -9.07
N GLU A 83 -7.45 -13.40 -7.94
CA GLU A 83 -8.60 -14.29 -7.83
C GLU A 83 -9.95 -13.55 -7.84
N GLY A 84 -9.93 -12.22 -7.99
CA GLY A 84 -11.14 -11.39 -8.08
C GLY A 84 -11.69 -10.95 -6.74
N THR A 85 -10.94 -11.13 -5.63
CA THR A 85 -11.35 -10.59 -4.32
C THR A 85 -11.46 -9.07 -4.44
N PRO A 86 -12.63 -8.46 -4.18
CA PRO A 86 -12.79 -7.02 -4.24
C PRO A 86 -11.84 -6.34 -3.26
N LEU A 87 -11.23 -5.23 -3.69
CA LEU A 87 -10.32 -4.45 -2.86
C LEU A 87 -10.99 -4.11 -1.51
N ALA A 88 -12.25 -3.67 -1.51
CA ALA A 88 -13.01 -3.38 -0.28
C ALA A 88 -13.04 -4.56 0.73
N GLN A 89 -13.08 -5.80 0.26
CA GLN A 89 -13.12 -6.99 1.11
C GLN A 89 -11.74 -7.30 1.70
N LEU A 90 -10.67 -7.11 0.92
CA LEU A 90 -9.30 -7.20 1.43
C LEU A 90 -9.06 -6.18 2.56
N LEU A 91 -9.53 -4.96 2.36
CA LEU A 91 -9.37 -3.84 3.29
C LEU A 91 -10.19 -4.02 4.59
N LYS A 92 -11.37 -4.65 4.52
CA LYS A 92 -12.12 -5.02 5.73
C LYS A 92 -11.41 -6.09 6.57
N THR A 93 -10.60 -6.93 5.92
CA THR A 93 -9.86 -7.99 6.64
C THR A 93 -8.77 -7.38 7.53
N SER A 94 -8.17 -6.25 7.15
CA SER A 94 -7.18 -5.55 7.98
C SER A 94 -7.79 -4.87 9.20
N GLU A 95 -9.03 -4.35 9.12
CA GLU A 95 -9.71 -3.75 10.27
C GLU A 95 -9.99 -4.76 11.39
N ILE A 96 -10.09 -6.06 11.06
CA ILE A 96 -10.27 -7.13 12.04
C ILE A 96 -8.95 -7.45 12.76
N VAL A 97 -7.82 -7.35 12.07
CA VAL A 97 -6.50 -7.66 12.66
C VAL A 97 -6.03 -6.54 13.59
N ASP A 98 -6.31 -5.27 13.26
CA ASP A 98 -6.06 -4.13 14.17
C ASP A 98 -6.96 -4.13 15.43
N GLY A 99 -8.04 -4.91 15.45
CA GLY A 99 -8.97 -5.00 16.58
C GLY A 99 -8.68 -6.08 17.61
N VAL A 100 -7.62 -6.88 17.43
CA VAL A 100 -7.27 -8.01 18.32
C VAL A 100 -6.08 -7.70 19.24
N ASP A 101 -5.34 -6.61 18.98
CA ASP A 101 -4.19 -6.18 19.79
C ASP A 101 -4.42 -4.81 20.48
N SER A 102 -5.61 -4.58 21.05
CA SER A 102 -5.89 -3.43 21.94
C SER A 102 -6.49 -3.85 23.28
#